data_AF-A0A227J7W3-F1
#
_entry.id   AF-A0A227J7W3-F1
#
_cell.length_a   1.000
_cell.length_b   1.000
_cell.length_c   1.000
_cell.angle_alpha   90.00
_cell.angle_beta   90.00
_cell.angle_gamma   90.00
#
_symmetry.space_group_name_H-M   'P 1'
#
loop_
_entity.id
_entity.type
_entity.pdbx_description
1 polymer ?
#
loop_
_entity_poly.entity_id
_entity_poly.type
_entity_poly.pdbx_seq_one_letter_code
_entity_poly.pdbx_strand_id
1 'polypeptide(L)'
;MNIEQYQRLTKQAVALIESEPDFIANLANLSSLLFMELEDLNWAGFYLTKGDELVLGPFQGKPACVRIPMGRGVCGTAAKTNTTQRVYDVHEFEGH
;
A
#
# COMPACT_ATOMS: atom_id res chain seq x y z
N MET A 1 15.89 -0.51 6.78
CA MET A 1 15.41 0.11 8.03
C MET A 1 15.46 -0.83 9.22
N ASN A 2 15.76 -0.30 10.41
CA ASN A 2 15.66 -0.97 11.70
C ASN A 2 14.31 -0.67 12.40
N ILE A 3 14.05 -1.33 13.54
CA ILE A 3 12.79 -1.19 14.29
C ILE A 3 12.54 0.25 14.76
N GLU A 4 13.58 0.95 15.22
CA GLU A 4 13.46 2.33 15.73
C GLU A 4 13.02 3.29 14.62
N GLN A 5 13.56 3.12 13.41
CA GLN A 5 13.15 3.89 12.23
C GLN A 5 11.67 3.66 11.89
N TYR A 6 11.19 2.41 11.96
CA TYR A 6 9.77 2.10 11.74
C TYR A 6 8.86 2.69 12.83
N GLN A 7 9.30 2.70 14.09
CA GLN A 7 8.56 3.32 15.18
C GLN A 7 8.45 4.84 14.99
N ARG A 8 9.52 5.49 14.53
CA ARG A 8 9.50 6.92 14.19
C ARG A 8 8.55 7.20 13.03
N LEU A 9 8.66 6.43 11.94
CA LEU A 9 7.77 6.53 10.78
C LEU A 9 6.30 6.39 11.17
N THR A 10 5.98 5.45 12.07
CA THR A 10 4.62 5.26 12.58
C THR A 10 4.13 6.50 13.34
N LYS A 11 4.96 7.12 14.19
CA LYS A 11 4.59 8.35 14.89
C LYS A 11 4.34 9.51 13.92
N GLN A 12 5.17 9.64 12.88
CA GLN A 12 4.98 10.64 11.82
C GLN A 12 3.67 10.41 11.07
N ALA A 13 3.37 9.16 10.71
CA ALA A 13 2.13 8.80 10.03
C ALA A 13 0.88 9.14 10.85
N VAL A 14 0.89 8.82 12.14
CA VAL A 14 -0.22 9.15 13.06
C VAL A 14 -0.42 10.67 13.16
N ALA A 15 0.65 11.42 13.41
CA ALA A 15 0.59 12.88 13.52
C ALA A 15 0.10 13.56 12.23
N LEU A 16 0.40 12.96 11.06
CA LEU A 16 0.01 13.50 9.77
C LEU A 16 -1.49 13.37 9.48
N ILE A 17 -2.15 12.36 10.03
CA ILE A 17 -3.55 12.05 9.72
C ILE A 17 -4.52 12.31 10.89
N GLU A 18 -4.03 12.49 12.12
CA GLU A 18 -4.87 12.53 13.32
C GLU A 18 -5.89 13.69 13.36
N SER A 19 -5.58 14.80 12.67
CA SER A 19 -6.43 16.00 12.64
C SER A 19 -7.14 16.24 11.32
N GLU A 20 -6.90 15.40 10.30
CA GLU A 20 -7.48 15.55 8.97
C GLU A 20 -8.59 14.51 8.73
N PRO A 21 -9.86 14.93 8.54
CA PRO A 21 -10.95 14.01 8.26
C PRO A 21 -10.99 13.48 6.81
N ASP A 22 -10.37 14.16 5.84
CA ASP A 22 -10.43 13.76 4.44
C ASP A 22 -9.64 12.47 4.18
N PHE A 23 -10.38 11.43 3.79
CA PHE A 23 -9.83 10.11 3.56
C PHE A 23 -8.78 10.09 2.44
N ILE A 24 -9.01 10.82 1.34
CA ILE A 24 -8.13 10.79 0.18
C ILE A 24 -6.85 11.58 0.47
N ALA A 25 -6.96 12.73 1.13
CA ALA A 25 -5.82 13.51 1.59
C ALA A 25 -4.91 12.67 2.50
N ASN A 26 -5.49 11.93 3.44
CA ASN A 26 -4.75 11.04 4.33
C ASN A 26 -4.02 9.93 3.58
N LEU A 27 -4.69 9.22 2.65
CA LEU A 27 -4.04 8.18 1.86
C LEU A 27 -2.94 8.75 0.96
N ALA A 28 -3.15 9.91 0.35
CA ALA A 28 -2.14 10.58 -0.46
C ALA A 28 -0.89 10.91 0.37
N ASN A 29 -1.09 11.53 1.54
CA ASN A 29 -0.01 11.88 2.46
C ASN A 29 0.73 10.66 3.01
N LEU A 30 0.03 9.60 3.39
CA LEU A 30 0.65 8.36 3.85
C LEU A 30 1.47 7.68 2.74
N SER A 31 0.95 7.62 1.51
CA SER A 31 1.70 7.05 0.38
C SER A 31 2.99 7.83 0.10
N SER A 32 2.92 9.17 0.20
CA SER A 32 4.09 10.06 0.07
C SER A 32 5.12 9.82 1.17
N LEU A 33 4.68 9.80 2.44
CA LEU A 33 5.56 9.56 3.59
C LEU A 33 6.29 8.21 3.48
N LEU A 34 5.56 7.14 3.15
CA LEU A 34 6.15 5.81 2.97
C LEU A 34 7.17 5.78 1.83
N PHE A 35 6.85 6.38 0.69
CA PHE A 35 7.73 6.38 -0.47
C PHE A 35 9.02 7.18 -0.25
N MET A 36 8.99 8.23 0.57
CA MET A 36 10.18 9.03 0.89
C MET A 36 11.06 8.39 1.97
N GLU A 37 10.48 7.74 2.97
CA GLU A 37 11.23 7.23 4.14
C GLU A 37 11.73 5.79 3.96
N LEU A 38 11.08 4.99 3.11
CA LEU A 38 11.48 3.61 2.83
C LEU A 38 12.45 3.56 1.64
N GLU A 39 13.65 3.06 1.87
CA GLU A 39 14.65 2.81 0.82
C GLU A 39 14.24 1.64 -0.09
N ASP A 40 14.78 1.61 -1.31
CA ASP A 40 14.60 0.54 -2.30
C ASP A 40 13.14 0.26 -2.73
N LEU A 41 12.28 1.28 -2.70
CA LEU A 41 10.92 1.20 -3.25
C LEU A 41 10.83 1.73 -4.68
N ASN A 42 10.00 1.06 -5.49
CA ASN A 42 9.58 1.55 -6.80
C ASN A 42 8.09 1.98 -6.83
N TRP A 43 7.32 1.58 -5.82
CA TRP A 43 5.88 1.84 -5.70
C TRP A 43 5.42 1.74 -4.24
N ALA A 44 4.60 2.68 -3.80
CA ALA A 44 3.92 2.63 -2.49
C ALA A 44 2.55 3.31 -2.58
N GLY A 45 1.50 2.67 -2.07
CA GLY A 45 0.15 3.22 -2.17
C GLY A 45 -0.95 2.25 -1.76
N PHE A 46 -2.17 2.61 -2.13
CA PHE A 46 -3.38 1.94 -1.65
C PHE A 46 -4.24 1.44 -2.81
N TYR A 47 -4.85 0.28 -2.59
CA TYR A 47 -6.02 -0.18 -3.34
C TYR A 47 -7.21 -0.23 -2.40
N LEU A 48 -8.36 0.22 -2.88
CA LEU A 48 -9.60 0.31 -2.11
C LEU A 48 -10.60 -0.71 -2.63
N THR A 49 -11.20 -1.48 -1.72
CA THR A 49 -12.25 -2.44 -2.06
C THR A 49 -13.49 -1.72 -2.60
N LYS A 50 -13.96 -2.13 -3.77
CA LYS A 50 -15.24 -1.70 -4.36
C LYS A 50 -15.97 -2.91 -4.91
N GLY A 51 -16.91 -3.46 -4.13
CA GLY A 51 -17.54 -4.74 -4.46
C GLY A 51 -16.53 -5.88 -4.41
N ASP A 52 -16.49 -6.71 -5.45
CA ASP A 52 -15.64 -7.91 -5.53
C ASP A 52 -14.26 -7.66 -6.17
N GLU A 53 -13.79 -6.42 -6.11
CA GLU A 53 -12.52 -6.00 -6.70
C GLU A 53 -11.86 -4.91 -5.86
N LEU A 54 -10.57 -4.75 -6.10
CA LEU A 54 -9.74 -3.67 -5.62
C LEU A 54 -9.60 -2.62 -6.72
N VAL A 55 -9.73 -1.34 -6.36
CA VAL A 55 -9.58 -0.20 -7.27
C VAL A 55 -8.44 0.70 -6.78
N LEU A 56 -7.57 1.12 -7.70
CA LEU A 56 -6.42 1.95 -7.41
C LEU A 56 -6.82 3.25 -6.70
N GLY A 57 -6.21 3.50 -5.54
CA GLY A 57 -6.31 4.73 -4.76
C GLY A 57 -5.03 5.57 -4.88
N PRO A 58 -4.79 6.54 -3.97
CA PRO A 58 -3.57 7.32 -3.96
C PRO A 58 -2.30 6.47 -3.81
N PHE A 59 -1.26 6.82 -4.56
CA PHE A 59 0.01 6.10 -4.59
C PHE A 59 1.16 7.01 -5.07
N GLN A 60 2.39 6.56 -4.86
CA GLN A 60 3.63 7.07 -5.43
C GLN A 60 4.29 5.99 -6.29
N GLY A 61 4.77 6.38 -7.48
CA GLY A 61 5.42 5.47 -8.42
C GLY A 61 4.90 5.63 -9.85
N LYS A 62 5.26 4.68 -10.72
CA LYS A 62 4.75 4.63 -12.10
C LYS A 62 3.27 4.21 -12.13
N PRO A 63 2.53 4.54 -13.22
CA PRO A 63 1.16 4.04 -13.42
C PRO A 63 1.07 2.52 -13.24
N ALA A 64 -0.01 2.06 -12.59
CA ALA A 64 -0.24 0.67 -12.21
C ALA A 64 -1.63 0.17 -12.63
N CYS A 65 -1.95 -1.09 -12.33
CA CYS A 65 -3.26 -1.68 -12.61
C CYS A 65 -4.39 -0.89 -11.94
N VAL A 66 -5.42 -0.49 -12.69
CA VAL A 66 -6.53 0.31 -12.10
C VAL A 66 -7.48 -0.57 -11.29
N ARG A 67 -7.70 -1.82 -11.72
CA ARG A 67 -8.62 -2.78 -11.10
C ARG A 67 -7.96 -4.14 -10.92
N ILE A 68 -8.16 -4.77 -9.77
CA ILE A 68 -7.63 -6.10 -9.44
C ILE A 68 -8.76 -6.96 -8.84
N PRO A 69 -9.16 -8.07 -9.47
CA PRO A 69 -10.16 -8.97 -8.89
C PRO A 69 -9.68 -9.62 -7.58
N MET A 70 -10.61 -9.93 -6.68
CA MET A 70 -10.29 -10.66 -5.45
C MET A 70 -9.61 -12.00 -5.75
N GLY A 71 -8.49 -12.27 -5.08
CA GLY A 71 -7.69 -13.48 -5.25
C GLY A 71 -6.79 -13.50 -6.50
N ARG A 72 -6.68 -12.40 -7.27
CA ARG A 72 -5.78 -12.32 -8.44
C ARG A 72 -4.51 -11.53 -8.11
N GLY A 73 -3.36 -12.10 -8.45
CA GLY A 73 -2.05 -11.53 -8.12
C GLY A 73 -1.84 -11.36 -6.61
N VAL A 74 -0.75 -10.68 -6.24
CA VAL A 74 -0.36 -10.50 -4.83
C VAL A 74 -1.41 -9.67 -4.07
N CYS A 75 -1.82 -8.52 -4.61
CA CYS A 75 -2.80 -7.64 -3.96
C CYS A 75 -4.18 -8.30 -3.81
N GLY A 76 -4.68 -8.96 -4.86
CA GLY A 76 -5.96 -9.64 -4.79
C GLY A 76 -5.93 -10.83 -3.82
N THR A 77 -4.81 -11.55 -3.74
CA THR A 77 -4.62 -12.63 -2.76
C THR A 77 -4.67 -12.07 -1.34
N ALA A 78 -3.93 -10.99 -1.05
CA ALA A 78 -3.94 -10.32 0.24
C ALA A 78 -5.36 -9.94 0.69
N ALA A 79 -6.14 -9.34 -0.23
CA ALA A 79 -7.51 -8.93 0.04
C ALA A 79 -8.46 -10.13 0.25
N LYS A 80 -8.28 -11.22 -0.51
CA LYS A 80 -9.10 -12.43 -0.37
C LYS A 80 -8.83 -13.21 0.92
N THR A 81 -7.56 -13.33 1.31
CA THR A 81 -7.18 -14.11 2.51
C THR A 81 -7.20 -13.28 3.79
N ASN A 82 -7.30 -11.95 3.68
CA ASN A 82 -7.15 -11.00 4.78
C ASN A 82 -5.86 -11.23 5.58
N THR A 83 -4.76 -11.49 4.87
CA THR A 83 -3.44 -11.71 5.45
C THR A 83 -2.37 -10.93 4.70
N THR A 84 -1.39 -10.42 5.42
CA THR A 84 -0.23 -9.74 4.83
C THR A 84 0.56 -10.71 3.95
N GLN A 85 0.85 -10.29 2.73
CA GLN A 85 1.67 -11.05 1.79
C GLN A 85 3.10 -10.50 1.78
N ARG A 86 4.08 -11.36 2.06
CA ARG A 86 5.51 -11.03 1.93
C ARG A 86 6.11 -11.95 0.87
N VAL A 87 6.26 -11.42 -0.33
CA VAL A 87 6.75 -12.15 -1.50
C VAL A 87 8.20 -11.74 -1.76
N TYR A 88 9.13 -12.69 -1.74
CA TYR A 88 10.55 -12.43 -1.96
C TYR A 88 10.88 -12.20 -3.44
N ASP A 89 10.33 -13.04 -4.31
CA ASP A 89 10.39 -12.87 -5.77
C ASP A 89 8.96 -12.94 -6.35
N VAL A 90 8.53 -11.84 -6.97
CA VAL A 90 7.19 -11.78 -7.59
C VAL A 90 7.08 -12.72 -8.78
N HIS A 91 8.18 -13.04 -9.46
CA HIS A 91 8.17 -13.91 -10.63
C HIS A 91 7.84 -15.36 -10.30
N GLU A 92 8.08 -15.78 -9.06
CA GLU A 92 7.71 -17.11 -8.56
C GLU A 92 6.28 -17.16 -8.00
N PHE A 93 5.59 -16.03 -7.88
CA PHE A 93 4.22 -15.97 -7.40
C PHE A 93 3.25 -16.36 -8.52
N GLU A 94 2.48 -17.43 -8.30
CA GLU A 94 1.53 -17.92 -9.30
C GLU A 94 0.45 -16.88 -9.62
N GLY A 95 0.35 -16.49 -10.89
CA GLY A 95 -0.63 -15.51 -11.35
C GLY A 95 -0.33 -14.05 -10.99
N HIS A 96 0.95 -13.69 -10.81
CA HIS A 96 1.44 -12.31 -10.76
C HIS A 96 1.33 -11.59 -12.11
#